data_AF-A0A426DN06-F1
#
_entry.id   AF-A0A426DN06-F1
#
_cell.length_a   1.000
_cell.length_b   1.000
_cell.length_c   1.000
_cell.angle_alpha   90.00
_cell.angle_beta   90.00
_cell.angle_gamma   90.00
#
_symmetry.space_group_name_H-M   'P 1'
#
loop_
_entity.id
_entity.type
_entity.pdbx_description
1 polymer ?
#
loop_
_entity_poly.entity_id
_entity_poly.type
_entity_poly.pdbx_seq_one_letter_code
_entity_poly.pdbx_strand_id
1 'polypeptide(L)'
;MNKEEILSKSKKENIYGDEYERIVRTRRDAFSVWGFLILGIAIMTIKLFRTQSPADIICMMFCTSGLGFAYEGIHLKKKWQIIAGSVLLLCAAYFFYKFCMGVF
;
A
#
# COMPACT_ATOMS: atom_id res chain seq x y z
N MET A 1 9.68 39.12 22.00
CA MET A 1 9.35 37.72 21.61
C MET A 1 10.37 36.82 22.28
N ASN A 2 9.95 35.98 23.22
CA ASN A 2 10.86 35.25 24.11
C ASN A 2 11.39 33.98 23.43
N LYS A 3 12.71 33.89 23.21
CA LYS A 3 13.34 32.81 22.42
C LYS A 3 13.11 31.43 23.02
N GLU A 4 13.04 31.33 24.35
CA GLU A 4 12.84 30.07 25.07
C GLU A 4 11.42 29.49 24.87
N GLU A 5 10.44 30.37 24.72
CA GLU A 5 9.05 30.00 24.43
C GLU A 5 8.90 29.44 23.01
N ILE A 6 9.61 30.03 22.05
CA ILE A 6 9.63 29.53 20.66
C ILE A 6 10.34 28.17 20.59
N LEU A 7 11.47 28.03 21.29
CA LEU A 7 12.25 26.80 21.28
C LEU A 7 11.52 25.63 21.95
N SER A 8 10.81 25.90 23.05
CA SER A 8 9.99 24.90 23.73
C SER A 8 8.77 24.51 22.91
N LYS A 9 8.12 25.46 22.21
CA LYS A 9 7.01 25.17 21.30
C LYS A 9 7.45 24.33 20.10
N SER A 10 8.57 24.68 19.47
CA SER A 10 9.16 23.93 18.35
C SER A 10 9.65 22.54 18.78
N LYS A 11 10.27 22.40 19.97
CA LYS A 11 10.59 21.08 20.54
C LYS A 11 9.35 20.23 20.78
N LYS A 12 8.24 20.85 21.21
CA LYS A 12 6.96 20.17 21.48
C LYS A 12 6.26 19.72 20.20
N GLU A 13 6.37 20.50 19.13
CA GLU A 13 5.88 20.16 17.79
C GLU A 13 6.75 19.08 17.12
N ASN A 14 8.07 19.10 17.35
CA ASN A 14 9.02 18.14 16.79
C ASN A 14 9.13 16.81 17.57
N ILE A 15 8.29 16.55 18.59
CA ILE A 15 8.32 15.31 19.39
C ILE A 15 7.99 14.07 18.53
N TYR A 16 7.14 14.23 17.52
CA TYR A 16 6.67 13.13 16.67
C TYR A 16 7.46 12.98 15.34
N GLY A 17 8.63 13.61 15.27
CA GLY A 17 9.50 13.69 14.09
C GLY A 17 9.24 14.94 13.25
N ASP A 18 10.27 15.37 12.54
CA ASP A 18 10.25 16.59 11.71
C ASP A 18 9.16 16.47 10.63
N GLU A 19 8.42 17.57 10.42
CA GLU A 19 7.35 17.61 9.41
C GLU A 19 7.90 17.33 8.01
N TYR A 20 9.14 17.79 7.75
CA TYR A 20 9.83 17.51 6.50
C TYR A 20 10.05 16.01 6.29
N GLU A 21 10.49 15.27 7.33
CA GLU A 21 10.67 13.83 7.25
C GLU A 21 9.36 13.08 6.97
N ARG A 22 8.24 13.52 7.57
CA ARG A 22 6.92 12.94 7.29
C ARG A 22 6.51 13.13 5.82
N ILE A 23 6.73 14.32 5.27
CA ILE A 23 6.43 14.61 3.86
C ILE A 23 7.30 13.74 2.95
N VAL A 24 8.61 13.66 3.22
CA VAL A 24 9.53 12.81 2.45
C VAL A 24 9.12 11.34 2.54
N ARG A 25 8.77 10.84 3.73
CA ARG A 25 8.30 9.46 3.93
C ARG A 25 7.03 9.17 3.14
N THR A 26 6.06 10.08 3.18
CA THR A 26 4.81 9.95 2.42
C THR A 26 5.05 9.94 0.91
N ARG A 27 5.90 10.84 0.40
CA ARG A 27 6.27 10.89 -1.02
C ARG A 27 7.04 9.65 -1.45
N ARG A 28 7.95 9.17 -0.61
CA ARG A 28 8.71 7.94 -0.83
C ARG A 28 7.76 6.74 -0.95
N ASP A 29 6.84 6.59 0.00
CA ASP A 29 5.90 5.47 0.00
C ASP A 29 4.99 5.50 -1.25
N ALA A 30 4.52 6.69 -1.66
CA ALA A 30 3.80 6.87 -2.91
C ALA A 30 4.64 6.49 -4.13
N PHE A 31 5.89 6.95 -4.21
CA PHE A 31 6.82 6.63 -5.31
C PHE A 31 7.12 5.13 -5.39
N SER A 32 7.32 4.48 -4.25
CA SER A 32 7.53 3.03 -4.17
C SER A 32 6.32 2.25 -4.67
N VAL A 33 5.10 2.67 -4.32
CA VAL A 33 3.86 2.04 -4.82
C VAL A 33 3.73 2.21 -6.33
N TRP A 34 4.02 3.40 -6.86
CA TRP A 34 4.03 3.64 -8.31
C TRP A 34 5.03 2.75 -9.05
N GLY A 35 6.27 2.64 -8.53
CA GLY A 35 7.29 1.75 -9.09
C GLY A 35 6.85 0.28 -9.06
N PHE A 36 6.26 -0.17 -7.96
CA PHE A 36 5.72 -1.52 -7.82
C PHE A 36 4.61 -1.81 -8.84
N LEU A 37 3.67 -0.87 -9.02
CA LEU A 37 2.59 -0.97 -9.99
C LEU A 37 3.10 -1.11 -11.42
N ILE A 38 4.02 -0.23 -11.84
CA ILE A 38 4.60 -0.24 -13.19
C ILE A 38 5.34 -1.55 -13.44
N LEU A 39 6.17 -1.98 -12.49
CA LEU A 39 6.92 -3.23 -12.61
C LEU A 39 5.99 -4.44 -12.67
N GLY A 40 4.94 -4.48 -11.83
CA GLY A 40 3.96 -5.56 -11.84
C GLY A 40 3.19 -5.64 -13.15
N ILE A 41 2.80 -4.51 -13.74
CA ILE A 41 2.18 -4.47 -15.07
C ILE A 41 3.13 -4.99 -16.15
N ALA A 42 4.41 -4.59 -16.09
CA ALA A 42 5.43 -5.05 -17.04
C ALA A 42 5.63 -6.58 -16.98
N ILE A 43 5.79 -7.15 -15.78
CA ILE A 43 5.95 -8.60 -15.60
C ILE A 43 4.66 -9.34 -16.01
N MET A 44 3.49 -8.80 -15.67
CA MET A 44 2.20 -9.36 -16.07
C MET A 44 2.07 -9.44 -17.59
N THR A 45 2.46 -8.38 -18.29
CA THR A 45 2.48 -8.34 -19.76
C THR A 45 3.40 -9.41 -20.33
N ILE A 46 4.63 -9.54 -19.80
CA ILE A 46 5.57 -10.58 -20.22
C ILE A 46 4.99 -11.98 -20.00
N LYS A 47 4.36 -12.24 -18.85
CA LYS A 47 3.74 -13.54 -18.54
C LYS A 47 2.61 -13.88 -19.50
N LEU A 48 1.76 -12.90 -19.82
CA LEU A 48 0.68 -13.07 -20.80
C LEU A 48 1.24 -13.41 -22.19
N PHE A 49 2.31 -12.74 -22.63
CA PHE A 49 3.00 -13.08 -23.89
C PHE A 49 3.62 -14.48 -23.88
N ARG A 50 4.05 -14.98 -22.72
CA ARG A 50 4.56 -16.35 -22.54
C ARG A 50 3.46 -17.38 -22.25
N THR A 51 2.17 -17.01 -22.39
CA THR A 51 1.01 -17.87 -22.09
C THR A 51 0.99 -18.44 -20.66
N GLN A 52 1.69 -17.78 -19.73
CA GLN A 52 1.68 -18.13 -18.31
C GLN A 52 0.56 -17.39 -17.59
N SER A 53 -0.05 -18.03 -16.58
CA SER A 53 -1.07 -17.41 -15.75
C SER A 53 -0.47 -16.24 -14.95
N PRO A 54 -1.02 -15.01 -15.06
CA PRO A 54 -0.60 -13.86 -14.25
C PRO A 54 -1.26 -13.84 -12.86
N ALA A 55 -1.92 -14.93 -12.45
CA ALA A 55 -2.71 -14.98 -11.22
C ALA A 55 -1.91 -14.65 -9.96
N ASP A 56 -0.61 -14.98 -9.93
CA ASP A 56 0.30 -14.66 -8.82
C ASP A 56 0.54 -13.15 -8.66
N ILE A 57 0.79 -12.46 -9.77
CA ILE A 57 1.02 -11.00 -9.77
C ILE A 57 -0.26 -10.26 -9.38
N ILE A 58 -1.39 -10.69 -9.95
CA ILE A 58 -2.71 -10.14 -9.64
C ILE A 58 -3.04 -10.35 -8.16
N CYS A 59 -2.77 -11.54 -7.62
CA CYS A 59 -2.94 -11.84 -6.20
C CYS A 59 -2.10 -10.90 -5.32
N MET A 60 -0.81 -10.72 -5.61
CA MET A 60 0.06 -9.83 -4.83
C MET A 60 -0.43 -8.38 -4.86
N MET A 61 -0.89 -7.89 -6.02
CA MET A 61 -1.43 -6.52 -6.17
C MET A 61 -2.72 -6.31 -5.36
N PHE A 62 -3.65 -7.28 -5.40
CA PHE A 62 -4.88 -7.21 -4.61
C PHE A 62 -4.61 -7.34 -3.11
N CYS A 63 -3.65 -8.17 -2.72
CA CYS A 63 -3.27 -8.35 -1.31
C CYS A 63 -2.67 -7.07 -0.72
N THR A 64 -1.68 -6.47 -1.37
CA THR A 64 -1.04 -5.23 -0.89
C THR A 64 -2.03 -4.07 -0.81
N SER A 65 -2.89 -3.92 -1.83
CA SER A 65 -3.93 -2.89 -1.86
C SER A 65 -5.02 -3.14 -0.80
N GLY A 66 -5.47 -4.38 -0.65
CA GLY A 66 -6.48 -4.78 0.31
C GLY A 66 -6.03 -4.56 1.76
N LEU A 67 -4.79 -4.93 2.09
CA LEU A 67 -4.18 -4.66 3.39
C LEU A 67 -4.05 -3.15 3.65
N GLY A 68 -3.63 -2.37 2.65
CA GLY A 68 -3.53 -0.91 2.77
C GLY A 68 -4.86 -0.25 3.11
N PHE A 69 -5.91 -0.54 2.33
CA PHE A 69 -7.25 0.01 2.57
C PHE A 69 -7.88 -0.50 3.87
N ALA A 70 -7.66 -1.76 4.24
CA ALA A 70 -8.13 -2.30 5.51
C ALA A 70 -7.45 -1.59 6.69
N TYR A 71 -6.13 -1.42 6.66
CA TYR A 71 -5.37 -0.75 7.71
C TYR A 71 -5.80 0.71 7.87
N GLU A 72 -5.90 1.44 6.75
CA GLU A 72 -6.37 2.82 6.73
C GLU A 72 -7.82 2.91 7.26
N GLY A 73 -8.69 2.03 6.77
CA GLY A 73 -10.09 1.98 7.19
C GLY A 73 -10.27 1.71 8.68
N ILE A 74 -9.46 0.83 9.27
CA ILE A 74 -9.47 0.52 10.70
C ILE A 74 -9.00 1.73 11.52
N HIS A 75 -7.88 2.36 11.13
CA HIS A 75 -7.32 3.51 11.87
C HIS A 75 -8.17 4.78 11.76
N LEU A 76 -8.71 5.06 10.56
CA LEU A 76 -9.54 6.24 10.31
C LEU A 76 -11.04 5.99 10.55
N LYS A 77 -11.43 4.77 10.96
CA LYS A 77 -12.82 4.32 11.17
C LYS A 77 -13.74 4.58 9.97
N LYS A 78 -13.19 4.58 8.75
CA LYS A 78 -13.94 4.80 7.50
C LYS A 78 -14.53 3.49 7.00
N LYS A 79 -15.83 3.30 7.20
CA LYS A 79 -16.57 2.08 6.82
C LYS A 79 -16.37 1.67 5.37
N TRP A 80 -16.37 2.63 4.43
CA TRP A 80 -16.17 2.37 3.00
C TRP A 80 -14.79 1.79 2.66
N GLN A 81 -13.73 2.29 3.31
CA GLN A 81 -12.36 1.77 3.09
C GLN A 81 -12.20 0.37 3.66
N ILE A 82 -12.84 0.07 4.79
CA ILE A 82 -12.85 -1.29 5.35
C ILE A 82 -13.53 -2.25 4.37
N ILE A 83 -14.72 -1.89 3.87
CA ILE A 83 -15.46 -2.74 2.91
C ILE A 83 -14.64 -2.95 1.64
N ALA A 84 -14.08 -1.88 1.07
CA ALA A 84 -13.23 -1.97 -0.12
C ALA A 84 -12.00 -2.87 0.13
N GLY A 85 -11.32 -2.69 1.25
CA GLY A 85 -10.18 -3.53 1.65
C GLY A 85 -10.56 -5.00 1.79
N SER A 86 -11.69 -5.31 2.44
CA SER A 86 -12.19 -6.68 2.58
C SER A 86 -12.52 -7.32 1.23
N VAL A 87 -13.17 -6.60 0.32
CA VAL A 87 -13.47 -7.11 -1.03
C VAL A 87 -12.19 -7.41 -1.81
N LEU A 88 -11.19 -6.51 -1.74
CA LEU A 88 -9.89 -6.72 -2.39
C LEU A 88 -9.14 -7.93 -1.81
N LEU A 89 -9.22 -8.15 -0.50
CA LEU A 89 -8.63 -9.34 0.14
C LEU A 89 -9.32 -10.64 -0.28
N LEU A 90 -10.65 -10.64 -0.44
CA LEU A 90 -11.38 -11.79 -0.99
C LEU A 90 -10.96 -12.09 -2.43
N CYS A 91 -10.81 -11.06 -3.26
CA CYS A 91 -10.27 -11.20 -4.61
C CYS A 91 -8.85 -11.78 -4.58
N ALA A 92 -7.98 -11.30 -3.69
CA ALA A 92 -6.63 -11.83 -3.52
C ALA A 92 -6.67 -13.33 -3.17
N ALA A 93 -7.51 -13.74 -2.22
CA ALA A 93 -7.68 -15.14 -1.84
C ALA A 93 -8.15 -16.02 -3.02
N TYR A 94 -9.07 -15.51 -3.85
CA TYR A 94 -9.52 -16.20 -5.05
C TYR A 94 -8.39 -16.38 -6.09
N PHE A 95 -7.62 -15.32 -6.36
CA PHE A 95 -6.49 -15.41 -7.29
C PHE A 95 -5.35 -16.29 -6.74
N PHE A 96 -5.15 -16.31 -5.43
CA PHE A 96 -4.25 -17.24 -4.77
C PHE A 96 -4.69 -18.68 -4.95
N TYR A 97 -5.97 -18.98 -4.75
CA TYR A 97 -6.53 -20.30 -5.01
C TYR A 97 -6.34 -20.73 -6.47
N LYS A 98 -6.63 -19.83 -7.43
CA LYS A 98 -6.41 -20.08 -8.86
C LYS A 98 -4.93 -20.32 -9.19
N PHE A 99 -4.03 -19.61 -8.53
CA PHE A 99 -2.60 -19.84 -8.66
C PHE A 99 -2.21 -21.23 -8.16
N CYS A 100 -2.66 -21.62 -6.96
CA CYS A 100 -2.39 -22.97 -6.42
C CYS A 100 -2.96 -24.07 -7.32
N MET A 101 -4.18 -23.93 -7.81
CA MET A 101 -4.82 -24.89 -8.72
C MET A 101 -4.14 -25.00 -10.09
N GLY A 102 -3.43 -23.97 -10.54
CA GLY A 102 -2.67 -24.02 -11.80
C GLY A 102 -1.24 -24.56 -11.64
N VAL A 103 -0.82 -24.83 -10.40
CA VAL A 103 0.50 -25.41 -10.07
C VAL A 103 0.42 -26.92 -9.85
N PHE A 104 -0.77 -27.45 -9.52
CA PHE A 104 -1.07 -28.88 -9.48
C PHE A 104 -1.64 -29.36 -10.83
#